data_AF-A0A923QD70-F1
#
_entry.id   AF-A0A923QD70-F1
#
_cell.length_a   1.000
_cell.length_b   1.000
_cell.length_c   1.000
_cell.angle_alpha   90.00
_cell.angle_beta   90.00
_cell.angle_gamma   90.00
#
_symmetry.space_group_name_H-M   'P 1'
#
loop_
_entity.id
_entity.type
_entity.pdbx_description
1 polymer ?
#
loop_
_entity_poly.entity_id
_entity_poly.type
_entity_poly.pdbx_seq_one_letter_code
_entity_poly.pdbx_strand_id
1 'polypeptide(L)'
;QHPVSDQAWQKATIPHHSIAILTSTRARIADLRVRALADGIVKAQRKEIKEMEWLIRDIAQNGKATTPEQAQSRPVPVFEGQLGEK
;
A
#
# COMPACT_ATOMS: atom_id res chain seq x y z
N GLN A 1 -1.18 5.32 -26.41
CA GLN A 1 -0.95 5.19 -24.95
C GLN A 1 -2.15 5.81 -24.25
N HIS A 2 -2.97 5.02 -23.55
CA HIS A 2 -4.06 5.58 -22.72
C HIS A 2 -3.50 5.79 -21.30
N PRO A 3 -3.67 6.97 -20.68
CA PRO A 3 -3.26 7.16 -19.30
C PRO A 3 -4.03 6.17 -18.42
N VAL A 4 -3.28 5.37 -17.64
CA VAL A 4 -3.87 4.47 -16.65
C VAL A 4 -4.58 5.35 -15.61
N SER A 5 -5.86 5.08 -15.31
CA SER A 5 -6.57 5.82 -14.28
C SER A 5 -5.95 5.55 -12.91
N ASP A 6 -5.97 6.55 -12.01
CA ASP A 6 -5.36 6.42 -10.67
C ASP A 6 -5.86 5.17 -9.92
N GLN A 7 -7.14 4.82 -10.09
CA GLN A 7 -7.72 3.60 -9.51
C GLN A 7 -7.21 2.32 -10.18
N ALA A 8 -6.97 2.33 -11.51
CA ALA A 8 -6.38 1.18 -12.20
C ALA A 8 -4.92 0.95 -11.78
N TRP A 9 -4.16 2.03 -11.56
CA TRP A 9 -2.82 1.95 -10.98
C TRP A 9 -2.86 1.34 -9.58
N GLN A 10 -3.71 1.86 -8.68
CA GLN A 10 -3.85 1.32 -7.31
C GLN A 10 -4.26 -0.16 -7.29
N LYS A 11 -5.24 -0.55 -8.13
CA LYS A 11 -5.68 -1.93 -8.25
C LYS A 11 -4.60 -2.88 -8.78
N ALA A 12 -3.68 -2.39 -9.61
CA ALA A 12 -2.53 -3.16 -10.09
C ALA A 12 -1.38 -3.18 -9.07
N THR A 13 -1.22 -2.14 -8.25
CA THR A 13 -0.17 -2.07 -7.23
C THR A 13 -0.47 -2.94 -6.00
N ILE A 14 -1.73 -3.09 -5.60
CA ILE A 14 -2.12 -3.99 -4.49
C ILE A 14 -1.59 -5.43 -4.68
N PRO A 15 -1.78 -6.12 -5.82
CA PRO A 15 -1.23 -7.45 -6.03
C PRO A 15 0.31 -7.44 -6.15
N HIS A 16 0.91 -6.42 -6.78
CA HIS A 16 2.38 -6.26 -6.78
C HIS A 16 2.92 -6.22 -5.35
N HIS A 17 2.28 -5.47 -4.46
CA HIS A 17 2.69 -5.41 -3.06
C HIS A 17 2.50 -6.73 -2.32
N SER A 18 1.37 -7.39 -2.57
CA SER A 18 1.07 -8.69 -1.98
C SER A 18 2.13 -9.73 -2.31
N ILE A 19 2.68 -9.72 -3.53
CA ILE A 19 3.78 -10.60 -3.95
C ILE A 19 5.07 -10.29 -3.19
N ALA A 20 5.41 -9.02 -2.99
CA ALA A 20 6.58 -8.62 -2.23
C ALA A 20 6.47 -9.07 -0.75
N ILE A 21 5.30 -8.87 -0.12
CA ILE A 21 5.02 -9.37 1.23
C ILE A 21 5.20 -10.90 1.30
N LEU A 22 4.63 -11.63 0.34
CA LEU A 22 4.72 -13.09 0.27
C LEU A 22 6.19 -13.56 0.17
N THR A 23 6.98 -12.87 -0.65
CA THR A 23 8.39 -13.18 -0.87
C THR A 23 9.20 -12.91 0.39
N SER A 24 9.03 -11.74 1.00
CA SER A 24 9.73 -11.34 2.23
C SER A 24 9.40 -12.24 3.43
N THR A 25 8.13 -12.67 3.57
CA THR A 25 7.70 -13.53 4.68
C THR A 25 8.18 -14.98 4.55
N ARG A 26 8.29 -15.50 3.31
CA ARG A 26 8.73 -16.89 3.05
C ARG A 26 10.24 -17.05 2.86
N ALA A 27 10.98 -15.96 2.71
CA ALA A 27 12.42 -16.01 2.49
C ALA A 27 13.16 -16.61 3.71
N ARG A 28 14.02 -17.60 3.45
CA ARG A 28 14.94 -18.18 4.43
C ARG A 28 16.15 -17.26 4.62
N ILE A 29 15.94 -16.18 5.38
CA ILE A 29 16.98 -15.17 5.67
C ILE A 29 17.61 -15.45 7.03
N ALA A 30 18.92 -15.71 7.03
CA ALA A 30 19.71 -15.95 8.25
C ALA A 30 20.36 -14.67 8.81
N ASP A 31 20.79 -13.74 7.96
CA ASP A 31 21.35 -12.47 8.42
C ASP A 31 20.25 -11.60 9.04
N LEU A 32 20.44 -11.23 10.32
CA LEU A 32 19.46 -10.47 11.09
C LEU A 32 19.16 -9.08 10.52
N ARG A 33 20.14 -8.44 9.85
CA ARG A 33 19.95 -7.13 9.22
C ARG A 33 19.04 -7.26 8.01
N VAL A 34 19.21 -8.33 7.23
CA VAL A 34 18.36 -8.61 6.07
C VAL A 34 16.95 -9.02 6.52
N ARG A 35 16.82 -9.71 7.67
CA ARG A 35 15.51 -9.99 8.28
C ARG A 35 14.79 -8.71 8.69
N ALA A 36 15.49 -7.79 9.37
CA ALA A 36 14.93 -6.50 9.75
C ALA A 36 14.49 -5.68 8.53
N LEU A 37 15.26 -5.72 7.43
CA LEU A 37 14.86 -5.12 6.16
C LEU A 37 13.58 -5.76 5.60
N ALA A 38 13.49 -7.10 5.56
CA ALA A 38 12.31 -7.81 5.08
C ALA A 38 11.07 -7.48 5.92
N ASP A 39 11.22 -7.39 7.24
CA ASP A 39 10.14 -6.98 8.15
C ASP A 39 9.70 -5.53 7.90
N GLY A 40 10.65 -4.62 7.64
CA GLY A 40 10.37 -3.24 7.25
C GLY A 40 9.57 -3.16 5.94
N ILE A 41 9.97 -3.94 4.93
CA ILE A 41 9.25 -4.05 3.65
C ILE A 41 7.81 -4.52 3.89
N VAL A 42 7.61 -5.61 4.66
CA VAL A 42 6.27 -6.14 4.94
C VAL A 42 5.38 -5.09 5.60
N LYS A 43 5.89 -4.35 6.59
CA LYS A 43 5.13 -3.28 7.26
C LYS A 43 4.77 -2.16 6.30
N ALA A 44 5.73 -1.66 5.52
CA ALA A 44 5.47 -0.59 4.56
C ALA A 44 4.39 -0.99 3.55
N GLN A 45 4.55 -2.16 2.92
CA GLN A 45 3.65 -2.60 1.85
C GLN A 45 2.23 -2.89 2.34
N ARG A 46 2.06 -3.41 3.57
CA ARG A 46 0.73 -3.59 4.17
C ARG A 46 0.07 -2.25 4.51
N LYS A 47 0.83 -1.26 4.93
CA LYS A 47 0.32 0.11 5.13
C LYS A 47 -0.15 0.68 3.79
N GLU A 48 0.68 0.60 2.75
CA GLU A 48 0.37 1.11 1.40
C GLU A 48 -0.87 0.42 0.80
N ILE A 49 -1.04 -0.88 1.02
CA ILE A 49 -2.27 -1.60 0.60
C ILE A 49 -3.51 -0.97 1.27
N LYS A 50 -3.48 -0.72 2.59
CA LYS A 50 -4.62 -0.11 3.30
C LYS A 50 -4.93 1.30 2.80
N GLU A 51 -3.89 2.09 2.53
CA GLU A 51 -4.02 3.44 1.95
C GLU A 51 -4.66 3.39 0.57
N MET A 52 -4.19 2.51 -0.31
CA MET A 52 -4.77 2.33 -1.66
C MET A 52 -6.21 1.82 -1.61
N GLU A 53 -6.52 0.84 -0.75
CA GLU A 53 -7.89 0.35 -0.58
C GLU A 53 -8.83 1.46 -0.11
N TRP A 54 -8.37 2.31 0.80
CA TRP A 54 -9.13 3.48 1.26
C TRP A 54 -9.32 4.49 0.12
N LEU A 55 -8.24 4.87 -0.58
CA LEU A 55 -8.28 5.82 -1.69
C LEU A 55 -9.17 5.34 -2.85
N ILE A 56 -9.14 4.05 -3.19
CA ILE A 56 -10.04 3.47 -4.19
C ILE A 56 -11.51 3.72 -3.82
N ARG A 57 -11.88 3.49 -2.55
CA ARG A 57 -13.25 3.68 -2.05
C ARG A 57 -13.62 5.16 -2.03
N ASP A 58 -12.75 6.01 -1.49
CA ASP A 58 -12.97 7.46 -1.42
C ASP A 58 -13.14 8.08 -2.82
N ILE A 59 -12.26 7.75 -3.77
CA ILE A 59 -12.38 8.23 -5.16
C ILE A 59 -13.66 7.73 -5.82
N ALA A 60 -14.09 6.49 -5.55
CA ALA A 60 -15.32 5.94 -6.11
C ALA A 60 -16.58 6.65 -5.57
N GLN A 61 -16.56 7.13 -4.32
CA GLN A 61 -17.70 7.79 -3.67
C GLN A 61 -17.73 9.30 -3.91
N ASN A 62 -16.56 9.94 -3.83
CA ASN A 62 -16.42 11.40 -3.74
C ASN A 62 -15.73 12.02 -4.96
N GLY A 63 -15.26 11.20 -5.91
CA GLY A 63 -14.46 11.65 -7.03
C GLY A 63 -13.01 12.01 -6.66
N LYS A 64 -12.23 12.37 -7.68
CA LYS A 64 -10.81 12.71 -7.52
C LYS A 64 -10.64 14.02 -6.76
N ALA A 65 -9.67 14.07 -5.84
CA ALA A 65 -9.15 15.32 -5.30
C ALA A 65 -8.06 15.84 -6.24
N THR A 66 -8.35 16.87 -7.03
CA THR A 66 -7.40 17.45 -8.00
C THR A 66 -6.88 18.83 -7.58
N THR A 67 -7.34 19.36 -6.44
CA THR A 67 -6.79 20.58 -5.83
C THR A 67 -6.24 20.30 -4.43
N PRO A 68 -5.30 21.13 -3.93
CA PRO A 68 -4.79 21.00 -2.57
C PRO A 68 -5.88 21.05 -1.50
N GLU A 69 -6.90 21.89 -1.67
CA GLU A 69 -8.02 22.06 -0.73
C GLU A 69 -8.89 20.80 -0.67
N GLN A 70 -9.11 20.16 -1.83
CA GLN A 70 -9.84 18.88 -1.90
C GLN A 70 -9.07 17.75 -1.24
N ALA A 71 -7.74 17.73 -1.36
CA ALA A 71 -6.90 16.73 -0.72
C ALA A 71 -6.83 16.93 0.81
N GLN A 72 -6.76 18.19 1.26
CA GLN A 72 -6.74 18.52 2.69
C GLN A 72 -8.09 18.25 3.38
N SER A 73 -9.21 18.42 2.68
CA SER A 73 -10.54 18.14 3.24
C SER A 73 -10.84 16.64 3.38
N ARG A 74 -10.08 15.77 2.72
CA ARG A 74 -10.24 14.31 2.73
C ARG A 74 -8.89 13.62 2.95
N PRO A 75 -8.26 13.79 4.14
CA PRO A 75 -6.96 13.22 4.40
C PRO A 75 -7.03 11.69 4.43
N VAL A 76 -6.00 11.03 3.91
CA VAL A 76 -5.84 9.58 4.07
C VAL A 76 -5.65 9.28 5.56
N PRO A 77 -6.43 8.36 6.16
CA PRO A 77 -6.24 7.95 7.54
C PRO A 77 -4.84 7.40 7.78
N VAL A 78 -4.34 7.55 9.00
CA VAL A 78 -3.06 6.94 9.37
C VAL A 78 -3.26 5.43 9.50
N PHE A 79 -2.62 4.67 8.61
CA PHE A 79 -2.59 3.22 8.67
C PHE A 79 -1.24 2.70 9.19
N GLU A 80 -1.31 1.61 9.95
CA GLU A 80 -0.14 0.85 10.37
C GLU A 80 -0.07 -0.50 9.66
N GLY A 81 1.14 -0.86 9.23
CA GLY A 81 1.44 -2.20 8.73
C GLY A 81 1.99 -3.08 9.85
N GLN A 82 1.54 -4.34 9.87
CA GLN A 82 1.92 -5.33 10.88
C GLN A 82 2.56 -6.53 10.21
N LEU A 83 3.44 -7.26 10.90
CA LEU A 83 4.12 -8.43 10.31
C LEU A 83 3.15 -9.61 10.07
N GLY A 84 1.94 -9.57 10.64
CA GLY A 84 1.05 -10.72 10.77
C GLY A 84 1.33 -11.45 12.08
N GLU A 85 0.39 -12.28 12.52
CA GLU A 85 0.61 -13.19 13.65
C GLU A 85 1.73 -14.18 13.30
N LYS A 86 2.63 -14.42 14.25
CA LYS A 86 3.71 -15.40 14.12
C LYS A 86 3.17 -16.82 14.25
#